data_AF-A0A015IZP9-F1
#
_entry.id   AF-A0A015IZP9-F1
#
_cell.length_a   1.000
_cell.length_b   1.000
_cell.length_c   1.000
_cell.angle_alpha   90.00
_cell.angle_beta   90.00
_cell.angle_gamma   90.00
#
_symmetry.space_group_name_H-M   'P 1'
#
loop_
_entity.id
_entity.type
_entity.pdbx_description
1 polymer ?
#
loop_
_entity_poly.entity_id
_entity_poly.type
_entity_poly.pdbx_seq_one_letter_code
_entity_poly.pdbx_strand_id
1 'polypeptide(L)'
;MCNATGTEKLKPLFIHKYQNPRALNEEKKEELPVNYYWNSTAQMQAQYRKLLIRNRIEAYEISQELNKEPTPINIHDSIDFSVNAWNSVSQQTINNCWKHTGILPINEMDEIDEIEDQALHDEMELQDLINELPFDNFMDADEFLHIE
;
A
#
# COMPACT_ATOMS: atom_id res chain seq x y z
N MET A 1 -6.96 -7.01 -19.86
CA MET A 1 -7.46 -6.07 -20.89
C MET A 1 -7.82 -6.85 -22.14
N CYS A 2 -8.88 -6.46 -22.84
CA CYS A 2 -9.27 -7.03 -24.13
C CYS A 2 -9.35 -5.93 -25.18
N ASN A 3 -9.24 -6.30 -26.45
CA ASN A 3 -9.55 -5.39 -27.54
C ASN A 3 -11.07 -5.12 -27.60
N ALA A 4 -11.48 -4.08 -28.34
CA ALA A 4 -12.89 -3.65 -28.41
C ALA A 4 -13.85 -4.75 -28.90
N THR A 5 -13.35 -5.72 -29.67
CA THR A 5 -14.11 -6.86 -30.20
C THR A 5 -14.08 -8.09 -29.30
N GLY A 6 -13.26 -8.09 -28.23
CA GLY A 6 -13.08 -9.21 -27.31
C GLY A 6 -12.39 -10.45 -27.89
N THR A 7 -11.86 -10.36 -29.12
CA THR A 7 -11.19 -11.46 -29.82
C THR A 7 -9.79 -11.73 -29.28
N GLU A 8 -9.18 -10.71 -28.67
CA GLU A 8 -7.90 -10.83 -27.99
C GLU A 8 -8.08 -10.46 -26.53
N LYS A 9 -7.67 -11.37 -25.64
CA LYS A 9 -7.71 -11.18 -24.19
C LYS A 9 -6.33 -11.44 -23.63
N LEU A 10 -5.74 -10.42 -23.02
CA LEU A 10 -4.49 -10.58 -22.27
C LEU A 10 -4.76 -11.42 -21.02
N LYS A 11 -3.81 -12.31 -20.71
CA LYS A 11 -3.81 -13.06 -19.44
C LYS A 11 -3.85 -12.05 -18.29
N PRO A 12 -4.75 -12.19 -17.30
CA PRO A 12 -4.84 -11.25 -16.20
C PRO A 12 -3.52 -11.21 -15.42
N LEU A 13 -3.14 -10.00 -15.00
CA LEU A 13 -2.02 -9.75 -14.10
C LEU A 13 -2.55 -9.72 -12.67
N PHE A 14 -1.99 -10.54 -11.80
CA PHE A 14 -2.32 -10.57 -10.37
C PHE A 14 -1.06 -10.30 -9.56
N ILE A 15 -1.05 -9.21 -8.79
CA ILE A 15 0.05 -8.82 -7.92
C ILE A 15 -0.45 -8.92 -6.48
N HIS A 16 0.18 -9.77 -5.66
CA HIS A 16 -0.14 -9.92 -4.24
C HIS A 16 1.01 -9.39 -3.37
N LYS A 17 0.72 -9.05 -2.11
CA LYS A 17 1.73 -8.92 -1.06
C LYS A 17 2.67 -10.13 -0.89
N TYR A 18 2.13 -11.35 -0.82
CA TYR A 18 2.91 -12.53 -0.45
C TYR A 18 3.36 -13.32 -1.67
N GLN A 19 4.60 -13.82 -1.64
CA GLN A 19 5.08 -14.75 -2.65
C GLN A 19 4.27 -16.05 -2.66
N ASN A 20 3.93 -16.56 -1.47
CA ASN A 20 3.16 -17.78 -1.31
C ASN A 20 2.02 -17.58 -0.29
N PRO A 21 0.88 -17.00 -0.70
CA PRO A 21 -0.25 -16.77 0.20
C PRO A 21 -0.85 -18.10 0.62
N ARG A 22 -1.42 -18.15 1.84
CA ARG A 22 -1.95 -19.39 2.43
C ARG A 22 -2.96 -20.09 1.52
N ALA A 23 -3.79 -19.34 0.80
CA ALA A 23 -4.79 -19.87 -0.11
C ALA A 23 -4.22 -20.59 -1.35
N LEU A 24 -2.95 -20.33 -1.71
CA LEU A 24 -2.28 -20.90 -2.89
C LEU A 24 -1.01 -21.68 -2.51
N ASN A 25 -0.92 -22.15 -1.26
CA ASN A 25 0.28 -22.77 -0.69
C ASN A 25 0.69 -24.07 -1.42
N GLU A 26 -0.29 -24.84 -1.90
CA GLU A 26 -0.11 -26.13 -2.58
C GLU A 26 -0.04 -26.00 -4.12
N GLU A 27 -0.30 -24.81 -4.68
CA GLU A 27 -0.33 -24.57 -6.12
C GLU A 27 0.99 -23.99 -6.65
N LYS A 28 1.41 -24.42 -7.84
CA LYS A 28 2.52 -23.79 -8.57
C LYS A 28 2.05 -22.54 -9.29
N LYS A 29 2.81 -21.45 -9.17
CA LYS A 29 2.36 -20.11 -9.60
C LYS A 29 2.35 -20.01 -11.12
N GLU A 30 3.23 -20.77 -11.78
CA GLU A 30 3.34 -20.89 -13.22
C GLU A 30 2.15 -21.64 -13.84
N GLU A 31 1.49 -22.50 -13.06
CA GLU A 31 0.32 -23.28 -13.48
C GLU A 31 -0.99 -22.48 -13.35
N LEU A 32 -0.97 -21.31 -12.70
CA LEU A 32 -2.15 -20.46 -12.54
C LEU A 32 -2.64 -19.89 -13.89
N PRO A 33 -3.96 -19.71 -14.06
CA PRO A 33 -4.55 -19.08 -15.24
C PRO A 33 -4.27 -17.57 -15.32
N VAL A 34 -3.50 -17.01 -14.38
CA VAL A 34 -3.07 -15.60 -14.33
C VAL A 34 -1.54 -15.51 -14.33
N ASN A 35 -0.99 -14.34 -14.64
CA ASN A 35 0.42 -14.06 -14.34
C ASN A 35 0.49 -13.59 -12.89
N TYR A 36 1.08 -14.42 -12.03
CA TYR A 36 1.19 -14.15 -10.60
C TYR A 36 2.53 -13.49 -10.28
N TYR A 37 2.47 -12.37 -9.58
CA TYR A 37 3.64 -11.67 -9.07
C TYR A 37 3.41 -11.29 -7.61
N TRP A 38 4.51 -11.01 -6.90
CA TRP A 38 4.42 -10.53 -5.54
C TRP A 38 5.28 -9.30 -5.31
N ASN A 39 4.82 -8.46 -4.40
CA ASN A 39 5.60 -7.36 -3.86
C ASN A 39 5.21 -7.16 -2.39
N SER A 40 6.15 -7.42 -1.48
CA SER A 40 5.97 -7.19 -0.05
C SER A 40 5.79 -5.71 0.29
N THR A 41 6.32 -4.81 -0.54
CA THR A 41 6.22 -3.36 -0.36
C THR A 41 4.88 -2.86 -0.89
N ALA A 42 3.93 -2.67 0.03
CA ALA A 42 2.62 -2.10 -0.27
C ALA A 42 2.66 -0.56 -0.13
N GLN A 43 3.51 0.09 -0.93
CA GLN A 43 3.81 1.53 -0.85
C GLN A 43 2.54 2.41 -0.88
N MET A 44 1.60 2.12 -1.79
CA MET A 44 0.30 2.80 -1.82
C MET A 44 -0.51 2.60 -0.52
N GLN A 45 -0.48 1.40 0.06
CA GLN A 45 -1.19 1.12 1.31
C GLN A 45 -0.60 1.88 2.49
N ALA A 46 0.74 2.00 2.58
CA ALA A 46 1.39 2.81 3.59
C ALA A 46 0.98 4.28 3.47
N GLN A 47 1.04 4.85 2.26
CA GLN A 47 0.65 6.23 2.01
C GLN A 47 -0.83 6.50 2.33
N TYR A 48 -1.72 5.58 1.95
CA TYR A 48 -3.13 5.66 2.33
C TYR A 48 -3.32 5.67 3.85
N ARG A 49 -2.63 4.78 4.56
CA ARG A 49 -2.71 4.64 6.02
C ARG A 49 -2.18 5.89 6.74
N LYS A 50 -1.11 6.51 6.24
CA LYS A 50 -0.63 7.81 6.76
C LYS A 50 -1.68 8.91 6.63
N LEU A 51 -2.33 9.02 5.46
CA LEU A 51 -3.39 10.01 5.24
C LEU A 51 -4.59 9.78 6.17
N LEU A 52 -4.97 8.52 6.35
CA LEU A 52 -6.02 8.13 7.28
C LEU A 52 -5.71 8.58 8.72
N ILE A 53 -4.51 8.26 9.23
CA ILE A 53 -4.14 8.60 10.60
C ILE A 53 -4.08 10.12 10.79
N ARG A 54 -3.47 10.86 9.87
CA ARG A 54 -3.43 12.34 9.91
C ARG A 54 -4.83 12.94 9.99
N ASN A 55 -5.75 12.47 9.15
CA ASN A 55 -7.15 12.92 9.22
C ASN A 55 -7.81 12.60 10.58
N ARG A 56 -7.45 11.48 11.20
CA ARG A 56 -7.97 11.12 12.53
C ARG A 56 -7.42 12.01 13.62
N ILE A 57 -6.12 12.27 13.64
CA ILE A 57 -5.51 13.22 14.58
C ILE A 57 -6.21 14.58 14.47
N GLU A 58 -6.31 15.15 13.26
CA GLU A 58 -6.94 16.45 13.02
C GLU A 58 -8.41 16.48 13.47
N ALA A 59 -9.18 15.45 13.15
CA ALA A 59 -10.58 15.38 13.56
C ALA A 59 -10.74 15.28 15.08
N TYR A 60 -9.82 14.61 15.78
CA TYR A 60 -9.80 14.57 17.24
C TYR A 60 -9.44 15.94 17.82
N GLU A 61 -8.42 16.62 17.31
CA GLU A 61 -8.06 17.97 17.77
C GLU A 61 -9.24 18.95 17.64
N ILE A 62 -9.90 18.96 16.48
CA ILE A 62 -11.09 19.80 16.23
C ILE A 62 -12.25 19.39 17.16
N SER A 63 -12.43 18.08 17.42
CA SER A 63 -13.46 17.57 18.33
C SER A 63 -13.29 18.13 19.75
N GLN A 64 -12.04 18.20 20.23
CA GLN A 64 -11.71 18.70 21.56
C GLN A 64 -11.89 20.22 21.64
N GLU A 65 -11.44 20.96 20.62
CA GLU A 65 -11.58 22.42 20.56
C GLU A 65 -13.05 22.87 20.55
N LEU A 66 -13.89 22.16 19.77
CA LEU A 66 -15.28 22.52 19.59
C LEU A 66 -16.23 21.85 20.60
N ASN A 67 -15.72 20.94 21.44
CA ASN A 67 -16.50 20.08 22.33
C ASN A 67 -17.64 19.36 21.59
N LYS A 68 -17.29 18.73 20.46
CA LYS A 68 -18.21 17.97 19.58
C LYS A 68 -17.61 16.62 19.25
N GLU A 69 -18.44 15.69 18.80
CA GLU A 69 -17.97 14.40 18.30
C GLU A 69 -17.06 14.57 17.07
N PRO A 70 -15.98 13.78 16.95
CA PRO A 70 -15.12 13.79 15.77
C PRO A 70 -15.90 13.48 14.51
N THR A 71 -15.64 14.21 13.42
CA THR A 71 -16.28 13.96 12.14
C THR A 71 -15.96 12.54 11.66
N PRO A 72 -16.98 11.73 11.29
CA PRO A 72 -16.76 10.39 10.77
C PRO A 72 -16.19 10.45 9.36
N ILE A 73 -15.35 9.46 9.03
CA ILE A 73 -14.84 9.27 7.67
C ILE A 73 -15.96 8.78 6.77
N ASN A 74 -16.08 9.40 5.61
CA ASN A 74 -17.05 9.02 4.59
C ASN A 74 -16.35 8.49 3.32
N ILE A 75 -17.14 8.02 2.35
CA ILE A 75 -16.62 7.44 1.11
C ILE A 75 -15.84 8.43 0.25
N HIS A 76 -16.19 9.72 0.29
CA HIS A 76 -15.46 10.78 -0.42
C HIS A 76 -14.03 10.90 0.13
N ASP A 77 -13.88 10.93 1.46
CA ASP A 77 -12.56 10.97 2.10
C ASP A 77 -11.70 9.77 1.69
N SER A 78 -12.31 8.57 1.64
CA SER A 78 -11.61 7.34 1.22
C SER A 78 -11.16 7.39 -0.24
N ILE A 79 -11.97 7.99 -1.13
CA ILE A 79 -11.61 8.20 -2.53
C ILE A 79 -10.44 9.20 -2.62
N ASP A 80 -10.52 10.31 -1.91
CA ASP A 80 -9.45 11.32 -1.88
C ASP A 80 -8.15 10.74 -1.32
N PHE A 81 -8.21 9.95 -0.25
CA PHE A 81 -7.04 9.25 0.28
C PHE A 81 -6.43 8.31 -0.75
N SER A 82 -7.26 7.58 -1.49
CA SER A 82 -6.78 6.68 -2.56
C SER A 82 -6.07 7.45 -3.67
N VAL A 83 -6.63 8.59 -4.10
CA VAL A 83 -6.05 9.46 -5.14
C VAL A 83 -4.74 10.07 -4.64
N ASN A 84 -4.74 10.61 -3.42
CA ASN A 84 -3.55 11.25 -2.84
C ASN A 84 -2.43 10.25 -2.58
N ALA A 85 -2.76 9.06 -2.07
CA ALA A 85 -1.79 7.98 -1.90
C ALA A 85 -1.22 7.51 -3.23
N TRP A 86 -2.06 7.35 -4.26
CA TRP A 86 -1.57 6.99 -5.59
C TRP A 86 -0.61 8.04 -6.16
N ASN A 87 -0.96 9.33 -6.02
CA ASN A 87 -0.15 10.44 -6.54
C ASN A 87 1.14 10.66 -5.74
N SER A 88 1.22 10.21 -4.48
CA SER A 88 2.44 10.32 -3.69
C SER A 88 3.46 9.21 -3.98
N VAL A 89 3.06 8.11 -4.61
CA VAL A 89 4.00 7.06 -5.05
C VAL A 89 4.84 7.59 -6.21
N SER A 90 6.16 7.68 -6.00
CA SER A 90 7.08 8.18 -7.01
C SER A 90 7.20 7.24 -8.22
N GLN A 91 7.57 7.78 -9.38
CA GLN A 91 7.86 6.96 -10.56
C GLN A 91 9.00 5.97 -10.30
N GLN A 92 10.00 6.35 -9.50
CA GLN A 92 11.11 5.49 -9.09
C GLN A 92 10.58 4.30 -8.29
N THR A 93 9.73 4.55 -7.29
CA THR A 93 9.05 3.50 -6.50
C THR A 93 8.25 2.55 -7.41
N ILE A 94 7.49 3.08 -8.37
CA ILE A 94 6.74 2.25 -9.33
C ILE A 94 7.70 1.40 -10.18
N ASN A 95 8.73 2.00 -10.76
CA ASN A 95 9.73 1.29 -11.58
C ASN A 95 10.36 0.13 -10.81
N ASN A 96 10.73 0.42 -9.58
CA ASN A 96 11.31 -0.52 -8.64
C ASN A 96 10.35 -1.67 -8.27
N CYS A 97 9.06 -1.41 -8.07
CA CYS A 97 8.05 -2.46 -7.90
C CYS A 97 7.99 -3.39 -9.14
N TRP A 98 8.04 -2.84 -10.35
CA TRP A 98 8.07 -3.65 -11.58
C TRP A 98 9.37 -4.45 -11.73
N LYS A 99 10.50 -3.97 -11.19
CA LYS A 99 11.75 -4.73 -11.12
C LYS A 99 11.70 -5.87 -10.11
N HIS A 100 11.18 -5.63 -8.89
CA HIS A 100 11.05 -6.67 -7.85
C HIS A 100 10.14 -7.82 -8.26
N THR A 101 9.09 -7.52 -9.02
CA THR A 101 8.22 -8.55 -9.61
C THR A 101 8.91 -9.32 -10.74
N GLY A 102 10.07 -8.88 -11.22
CA GLY A 102 10.78 -9.48 -12.36
C GLY A 102 10.13 -9.18 -13.71
N ILE A 103 9.21 -8.21 -13.77
CA ILE A 103 8.55 -7.78 -15.01
C ILE A 103 9.49 -6.88 -15.82
N LEU A 104 10.24 -6.02 -15.14
CA LEU A 104 11.34 -5.26 -15.73
C LEU A 104 12.69 -5.94 -15.41
N PRO A 105 13.65 -5.90 -16.35
CA PRO A 105 15.00 -6.39 -16.07
C PRO A 105 15.67 -5.52 -15.01
N ILE A 106 16.44 -6.17 -14.14
CA ILE A 106 17.30 -5.51 -13.15
C ILE A 106 18.67 -5.33 -13.81
N ASN A 107 19.15 -4.09 -13.96
CA ASN A 107 20.55 -3.88 -14.35
C ASN A 107 21.44 -4.06 -13.11
N GLU A 108 22.65 -4.60 -13.28
CA GLU A 108 23.62 -4.80 -12.17
C GLU A 108 24.02 -3.49 -11.44
N MET A 109 23.70 -2.33 -12.03
CA MET A 109 23.92 -0.99 -11.44
C MET A 109 22.67 -0.38 -10.81
N ASP A 110 21.50 -1.02 -10.92
CA ASP A 110 20.30 -0.56 -10.23
C ASP A 110 20.37 -1.04 -8.78
N GLU A 111 20.87 -0.19 -7.88
CA GLU A 111 20.86 -0.44 -6.43
C GLU A 111 19.41 -0.68 -5.97
N ILE A 112 19.10 -1.93 -5.64
CA ILE A 112 17.81 -2.36 -5.07
C ILE A 112 17.60 -1.74 -3.66
N ASP A 113 18.68 -1.22 -3.06
CA ASP A 113 18.76 -0.74 -1.68
C ASP A 113 17.89 0.51 -1.41
N GLU A 114 17.66 1.40 -2.39
CA GLU A 114 16.90 2.65 -2.18
C GLU A 114 15.41 2.43 -1.78
N ILE A 115 14.83 1.27 -2.10
CA ILE A 115 13.40 0.99 -1.87
C ILE A 115 13.17 0.52 -0.45
N GLU A 116 14.08 -0.31 0.07
CA GLU A 116 14.06 -0.73 1.48
C GLU A 116 14.21 0.50 2.37
N ASP A 117 15.08 1.44 2.00
CA ASP A 117 15.25 2.71 2.73
C ASP A 117 13.98 3.56 2.76
N GLN A 118 13.26 3.72 1.63
CA GLN A 118 12.01 4.49 1.61
C GLN A 118 10.87 3.78 2.34
N ALA A 119 10.75 2.44 2.23
CA ALA A 119 9.74 1.67 2.94
C ALA A 119 9.95 1.73 4.46
N LEU A 120 11.21 1.60 4.90
CA LEU A 120 11.60 1.72 6.30
C LEU A 120 11.33 3.14 6.83
N HIS A 121 11.70 4.16 6.06
CA HIS A 121 11.39 5.55 6.41
C HIS A 121 9.87 5.77 6.52
N ASP A 122 9.11 5.18 5.60
CA ASP A 122 7.67 5.31 5.59
C ASP A 122 7.02 4.64 6.81
N GLU A 123 7.52 3.49 7.22
CA GLU A 123 7.10 2.77 8.42
C GLU A 123 7.43 3.55 9.70
N MET A 124 8.63 4.15 9.78
CA MET A 124 9.01 5.02 10.90
C MET A 124 8.08 6.23 11.03
N GLU A 125 7.83 6.95 9.93
CA GLU A 125 6.90 8.09 9.95
C GLU A 125 5.47 7.66 10.32
N LEU A 126 5.04 6.48 9.86
CA LEU A 126 3.74 5.94 10.24
C LEU A 126 3.67 5.63 11.74
N GLN A 127 4.74 5.09 12.33
CA GLN A 127 4.81 4.85 13.77
C GLN A 127 4.72 6.15 14.57
N ASP A 128 5.40 7.21 14.13
CA ASP A 128 5.34 8.53 14.76
C ASP A 128 3.90 9.06 14.77
N LEU A 129 3.20 8.96 13.64
CA LEU A 129 1.78 9.34 13.53
C LEU A 129 0.87 8.48 14.42
N ILE A 130 1.11 7.18 14.52
CA ILE A 130 0.35 6.30 15.42
C ILE A 130 0.50 6.77 16.87
N ASN A 131 1.71 7.18 17.27
CA ASN A 131 1.99 7.63 18.63
C ASN A 131 1.30 8.96 19.00
N GLU A 132 0.89 9.76 18.01
CA GLU A 132 0.16 11.02 18.21
C GLU A 132 -1.35 10.82 18.45
N LEU A 133 -1.88 9.62 18.21
CA LEU A 133 -3.30 9.35 18.44
C LEU A 133 -3.64 9.42 19.94
N PRO A 134 -4.87 9.86 20.32
CA PRO A 134 -5.25 10.08 21.71
C PRO A 134 -5.84 8.82 22.39
N PHE A 135 -5.17 7.66 22.30
CA PHE A 135 -5.63 6.39 22.87
C PHE A 135 -4.50 5.63 23.56
N ASP A 136 -4.82 4.84 24.59
CA ASP A 136 -3.82 4.09 25.37
C ASP A 136 -3.88 2.58 25.02
N ASN A 137 -3.62 2.19 23.75
CA ASN A 137 -3.32 0.81 23.31
C ASN A 137 -3.27 0.76 21.77
N PHE A 138 -2.11 1.09 21.19
CA PHE A 138 -1.95 1.09 19.74
C PHE A 138 -1.30 -0.18 19.22
N MET A 139 -1.86 -0.63 18.12
CA MET A 139 -1.17 -1.48 17.16
C MET A 139 0.05 -0.72 16.62
N ASP A 140 1.22 -1.35 16.56
CA ASP A 140 2.41 -0.71 15.98
C ASP A 140 2.29 -0.56 14.44
N ALA A 141 3.22 0.16 13.82
CA ALA A 141 3.17 0.45 12.38
C ALA A 141 3.24 -0.83 11.54
N ASP A 142 4.02 -1.82 11.95
CA ASP A 142 4.10 -3.11 11.28
C ASP A 142 2.76 -3.84 11.37
N GLU A 143 2.24 -4.04 12.57
CA GLU A 143 0.96 -4.70 12.81
C GLU A 143 -0.18 -3.94 12.08
N PHE A 144 -0.14 -2.60 12.07
CA PHE A 144 -1.11 -1.75 11.37
C PHE A 144 -1.04 -1.92 9.85
N LEU A 145 0.16 -2.01 9.28
CA LEU A 145 0.35 -2.28 7.85
C LEU A 145 -0.09 -3.69 7.45
N HIS A 146 -0.17 -4.61 8.41
CA HIS A 146 -0.47 -6.02 8.22
C HIS A 146 -1.90 -6.45 8.61
N ILE A 147 -2.77 -5.53 9.03
CA ILE A 147 -4.20 -5.82 9.25
C ILE A 147 -4.84 -6.33 7.95
N GLU A 148 -5.35 -7.57 7.98
CA GLU A 148 -6.22 -8.18 6.96
C GLU A 148 -7.71 -7.88 7.18
#